data_AF-A0A662SUH3-F1
#
_entry.id   AF-A0A662SUH3-F1
#
_cell.length_a   1.000
_cell.length_b   1.000
_cell.length_c   1.000
_cell.angle_alpha   90.00
_cell.angle_beta   90.00
_cell.angle_gamma   90.00
#
_symmetry.space_group_name_H-M   'P 1'
#
loop_
_entity.id
_entity.type
_entity.pdbx_description
1 polymer ?
#
loop_
_entity_poly.entity_id
_entity_poly.type
_entity_poly.pdbx_seq_one_letter_code
_entity_poly.pdbx_strand_id
1 'polypeptide(L)'
;MVGGGVEVADFREAIRGLKAFGVEFYSFLSGGTRPVGFLLSRLLALMVPDYRVHCYISASEELGEREAMKIVDAAKLHSSSSGAHMSWLILVVREASGELADAVRRLEERAMGIILVDCSRRKAYASRGFLAARLLKSLKLKRVFKRAGRRVEAELGRAYSRVYVPALVVNSLISAFLMGSAVIIAASLLGAPGGAWILPAVALSSSLIGAASYLLLQHPSILLTEQGFTVKVGRSRFRGLWKKCRRASVVRFDGSLYVRFYGAQLVDIPVYMAGVDAFALRDLAAMLIERSRRDVVERQVGS
;
A
#
# COMPACT_ATOMS: atom_id res chain seq x y z
N MET A 1 21.21 3.88 -6.60
CA MET A 1 21.20 2.50 -7.13
C MET A 1 20.64 2.52 -8.54
N VAL A 2 21.50 2.25 -9.52
CA VAL A 2 21.20 2.21 -10.96
C VAL A 2 20.83 0.78 -11.36
N GLY A 3 19.87 0.64 -12.28
CA GLY A 3 19.70 -0.57 -13.10
C GLY A 3 18.66 -1.58 -12.60
N GLY A 4 17.42 -1.47 -13.08
CA GLY A 4 16.38 -2.44 -12.73
C GLY A 4 15.06 -2.37 -13.48
N GLY A 5 15.01 -1.76 -14.67
CA GLY A 5 13.84 -1.77 -15.56
C GLY A 5 12.87 -0.61 -15.32
N VAL A 6 12.52 0.09 -16.39
CA VAL A 6 11.45 1.10 -16.42
C VAL A 6 10.16 0.44 -15.94
N GLU A 7 9.73 0.78 -14.72
CA GLU A 7 8.38 0.50 -14.20
C GLU A 7 7.40 1.06 -15.22
N VAL A 8 6.60 0.17 -15.83
CA VAL A 8 5.62 0.57 -16.85
C VAL A 8 4.48 1.34 -16.22
N ALA A 9 4.22 1.09 -14.94
CA ALA A 9 3.10 1.59 -14.20
C ALA A 9 3.52 1.74 -12.74
N ASP A 10 3.18 2.88 -12.15
CA ASP A 10 3.24 3.14 -10.72
C ASP A 10 1.81 3.11 -10.17
N PHE A 11 1.46 2.03 -9.49
CA PHE A 11 0.13 1.86 -8.88
C PHE A 11 0.05 2.62 -7.57
N ARG A 12 -0.84 3.61 -7.53
CA ARG A 12 -1.00 4.51 -6.38
C ARG A 12 -2.15 4.09 -5.48
N GLU A 13 -3.17 3.45 -6.03
CA GLU A 13 -4.35 2.99 -5.31
C GLU A 13 -4.56 1.48 -5.47
N ALA A 14 -4.95 0.81 -4.40
CA ALA A 14 -5.35 -0.59 -4.37
C ALA A 14 -6.70 -0.76 -3.67
N ILE A 15 -7.67 -1.34 -4.37
CA ILE A 15 -9.04 -1.58 -3.95
C ILE A 15 -9.29 -3.09 -4.02
N ARG A 16 -9.79 -3.74 -2.97
CA ARG A 16 -10.32 -5.11 -3.09
C ARG A 16 -11.83 -5.12 -3.19
N GLY A 17 -12.39 -6.17 -3.77
CA GLY A 17 -13.84 -6.34 -3.92
C GLY A 17 -14.45 -5.30 -4.85
N LEU A 18 -13.73 -4.89 -5.90
CA LEU A 18 -14.27 -3.96 -6.88
C LEU A 18 -15.38 -4.68 -7.66
N LYS A 19 -16.63 -4.24 -7.49
CA LYS A 19 -17.76 -4.71 -8.28
C LYS A 19 -17.91 -3.86 -9.53
N ALA A 20 -17.73 -4.48 -10.70
CA ALA A 20 -17.91 -3.82 -11.99
C ALA A 20 -18.58 -4.79 -12.98
N PHE A 21 -19.63 -4.33 -13.67
CA PHE A 21 -20.35 -5.08 -14.69
C PHE A 21 -20.75 -6.52 -14.26
N GLY A 22 -21.22 -6.67 -13.01
CA GLY A 22 -21.67 -7.96 -12.46
C GLY A 22 -20.54 -8.91 -12.03
N VAL A 23 -19.29 -8.48 -12.08
CA VAL A 23 -18.11 -9.22 -11.63
C VAL A 23 -17.48 -8.53 -10.43
N GLU A 24 -17.06 -9.30 -9.43
CA GLU A 24 -16.29 -8.81 -8.30
C GLU A 24 -14.81 -9.20 -8.46
N PHE A 25 -13.94 -8.19 -8.57
CA PHE A 25 -12.50 -8.41 -8.63
C PHE A 25 -11.92 -8.53 -7.22
N TYR A 26 -11.12 -9.58 -7.00
CA TYR A 26 -10.37 -9.78 -5.76
C TYR A 26 -9.53 -8.54 -5.42
N SER A 27 -8.85 -7.97 -6.40
CA SER A 27 -8.13 -6.71 -6.25
C SER A 27 -8.12 -5.91 -7.55
N PHE A 28 -8.13 -4.61 -7.41
CA PHE A 28 -8.03 -3.63 -8.48
C PHE A 28 -6.98 -2.60 -8.07
N LEU A 29 -6.00 -2.37 -8.95
CA LEU A 29 -4.95 -1.39 -8.77
C LEU A 29 -5.13 -0.30 -9.81
N SER A 30 -5.03 0.97 -9.39
CA SER A 30 -5.06 2.12 -10.29
C SER A 30 -3.82 2.97 -10.09
N GLY A 31 -3.33 3.54 -11.18
CA GLY A 31 -2.08 4.28 -11.18
C GLY A 31 -1.85 5.09 -12.45
N GLY A 32 -0.61 5.51 -12.63
CA GLY A 32 -0.15 6.22 -13.81
C GLY A 32 1.18 5.65 -14.32
N THR A 33 1.59 6.11 -15.49
CA THR A 33 2.92 5.83 -16.06
C THR A 33 3.98 6.83 -15.61
N ARG A 34 3.57 7.98 -15.04
CA ARG A 34 4.51 8.96 -14.51
C ARG A 34 5.10 8.54 -13.16
N PRO A 35 6.44 8.43 -13.05
CA PRO A 35 7.08 8.15 -11.79
C PRO A 35 6.90 9.33 -10.84
N VAL A 36 6.44 9.07 -9.62
CA VAL A 36 6.41 10.06 -8.54
C VAL A 36 7.62 9.82 -7.65
N GLY A 37 8.59 10.74 -7.65
CA GLY A 37 9.83 10.57 -6.90
C GLY A 37 10.60 11.86 -6.64
N PHE A 38 11.88 11.72 -6.29
CA PHE A 38 12.82 12.82 -6.02
C PHE A 38 13.01 13.73 -7.25
N LEU A 39 13.69 14.87 -7.06
CA LEU A 39 13.79 15.98 -8.03
C LEU A 39 14.12 15.54 -9.47
N LEU A 40 15.10 14.63 -9.66
CA LEU A 40 15.44 14.09 -10.99
C LEU A 40 14.32 13.22 -11.59
N SER A 41 13.61 12.44 -10.78
CA SER A 41 12.46 11.65 -11.24
C SER A 41 11.32 12.56 -11.71
N ARG A 42 11.15 13.75 -11.11
CA ARG A 42 10.15 14.75 -11.54
C ARG A 42 10.51 15.42 -12.86
N LEU A 43 11.80 15.71 -13.09
CA LEU A 43 12.26 16.21 -14.39
C LEU A 43 12.04 15.18 -15.50
N LEU A 44 12.32 13.90 -15.23
CA LEU A 44 12.01 12.81 -16.17
C LEU A 44 10.49 12.63 -16.37
N ALA A 45 9.68 12.87 -15.34
CA ALA A 45 8.22 12.78 -15.44
C ALA A 45 7.61 13.83 -16.39
N LEU A 46 8.28 14.97 -16.63
CA LEU A 46 7.84 15.97 -17.62
C LEU A 46 7.99 15.45 -19.06
N MET A 47 8.93 14.53 -19.30
CA MET A 47 9.18 13.94 -20.63
C MET A 47 8.36 12.68 -20.90
N VAL A 48 7.60 12.17 -19.91
CA VAL A 48 6.78 10.96 -20.05
C VAL A 48 5.29 11.33 -20.00
N PRO A 49 4.47 10.93 -20.99
CA PRO A 49 3.02 11.12 -20.93
C PRO A 49 2.42 10.38 -19.73
N ASP A 50 1.43 11.00 -19.08
CA ASP A 50 0.72 10.41 -17.93
C ASP A 50 -0.48 9.61 -18.39
N TYR A 51 -0.24 8.34 -18.69
CA TYR A 51 -1.30 7.42 -19.04
C TYR A 51 -1.89 6.81 -17.78
N ARG A 52 -3.22 6.86 -17.67
CA ARG A 52 -3.95 6.15 -16.61
C ARG A 52 -3.88 4.65 -16.87
N VAL A 53 -3.50 3.89 -15.84
CA VAL A 53 -3.31 2.44 -15.94
C VAL A 53 -4.06 1.69 -14.85
N HIS A 54 -4.66 0.56 -15.22
CA HIS A 54 -5.44 -0.30 -14.33
C HIS A 54 -4.91 -1.73 -14.29
N CYS A 55 -4.94 -2.39 -13.13
CA CYS A 55 -4.64 -3.80 -13.00
C CYS A 55 -5.74 -4.49 -12.19
N TYR A 56 -6.40 -5.46 -12.81
CA TYR A 56 -7.46 -6.26 -12.23
C TYR A 56 -6.90 -7.61 -11.83
N ILE A 57 -7.31 -8.12 -10.67
CA ILE A 57 -6.96 -9.42 -10.17
C ILE A 57 -8.27 -10.12 -9.81
N SER A 58 -8.53 -11.26 -10.46
CA SER A 58 -9.58 -12.19 -10.07
C SER A 58 -8.94 -13.46 -9.54
N ALA A 59 -9.51 -14.03 -8.48
CA ALA A 59 -9.04 -15.27 -7.88
C ALA A 59 -10.22 -16.20 -7.69
N SER A 60 -10.13 -17.42 -8.24
CA SER A 60 -11.15 -18.46 -8.08
C SER A 60 -10.48 -19.82 -7.87
N GLU A 61 -11.15 -20.75 -7.20
CA GLU A 61 -10.65 -22.13 -7.09
C GLU A 61 -10.77 -22.84 -8.44
N GLU A 62 -11.96 -22.79 -9.02
CA GLU A 62 -12.27 -23.29 -10.35
C GLU A 62 -12.75 -22.15 -11.22
N LEU A 63 -12.36 -22.14 -12.49
CA LEU A 63 -12.78 -21.11 -13.43
C LEU A 63 -13.07 -21.73 -14.79
N GLY A 64 -14.33 -21.65 -15.23
CA GLY A 64 -14.71 -22.07 -16.56
C GLY A 64 -14.31 -21.02 -17.61
N GLU A 65 -14.15 -21.44 -18.87
CA GLU A 65 -13.84 -20.52 -19.98
C GLU A 65 -14.89 -19.41 -20.09
N ARG A 66 -16.18 -19.76 -20.07
CA ARG A 66 -17.28 -18.80 -20.17
C ARG A 66 -17.27 -17.76 -19.06
N GLU A 67 -16.92 -18.17 -17.85
CA GLU A 67 -16.82 -17.27 -16.70
C GLU A 67 -15.58 -16.37 -16.80
N ALA A 68 -14.43 -16.94 -17.19
CA ALA A 68 -13.24 -16.16 -17.47
C ALA A 68 -13.49 -15.08 -18.52
N MET A 69 -14.23 -15.39 -19.60
CA MET A 69 -14.56 -14.41 -20.64
C MET A 69 -15.48 -13.30 -20.10
N LYS A 70 -16.45 -13.62 -19.24
CA LYS A 70 -17.25 -12.59 -18.54
C LYS A 70 -16.38 -11.64 -17.71
N ILE A 71 -15.38 -12.19 -17.00
CA ILE A 71 -14.43 -11.39 -16.20
C ILE A 71 -13.59 -10.49 -17.12
N VAL A 72 -13.12 -11.03 -18.24
CA VAL A 72 -12.37 -10.29 -19.26
C VAL A 72 -13.21 -9.13 -19.79
N ASP A 73 -14.46 -9.37 -20.16
CA ASP A 73 -15.36 -8.36 -20.70
C ASP A 73 -15.70 -7.28 -19.66
N ALA A 74 -15.96 -7.68 -18.40
CA ALA A 74 -16.17 -6.74 -17.30
C ALA A 74 -14.95 -5.83 -17.08
N ALA A 75 -13.75 -6.39 -17.11
CA ALA A 75 -12.51 -5.63 -16.96
C ALA A 75 -12.32 -4.65 -18.14
N LYS A 76 -12.62 -5.09 -19.38
CA LYS A 76 -12.53 -4.25 -20.58
C LYS A 76 -13.49 -3.08 -20.51
N LEU A 77 -14.76 -3.35 -20.26
CA LEU A 77 -15.81 -2.33 -20.15
C LEU A 77 -15.48 -1.31 -19.05
N HIS A 78 -14.99 -1.77 -17.90
CA HIS A 78 -14.55 -0.88 -16.85
C HIS A 78 -13.31 -0.08 -17.25
N SER A 79 -12.32 -0.69 -17.91
CA SER A 79 -11.12 0.01 -18.37
C SER A 79 -11.46 1.13 -19.36
N SER A 80 -12.34 0.85 -20.33
CA SER A 80 -12.75 1.83 -21.35
C SER A 80 -13.58 2.96 -20.75
N SER A 81 -14.57 2.65 -19.90
CA SER A 81 -15.42 3.67 -19.25
C SER A 81 -14.65 4.55 -18.25
N SER A 82 -13.59 4.03 -17.64
CA SER A 82 -12.76 4.77 -16.67
C SER A 82 -11.61 5.56 -17.30
N GLY A 83 -11.46 5.51 -18.64
CA GLY A 83 -10.43 6.23 -19.38
C GLY A 83 -9.00 5.70 -19.15
N ALA A 84 -8.86 4.43 -18.80
CA ALA A 84 -7.55 3.81 -18.72
C ALA A 84 -7.00 3.53 -20.12
N HIS A 85 -5.77 3.98 -20.36
CA HIS A 85 -5.08 3.85 -21.65
C HIS A 85 -4.44 2.47 -21.79
N MET A 86 -4.07 1.87 -20.66
CA MET A 86 -3.52 0.52 -20.60
C MET A 86 -4.07 -0.20 -19.38
N SER A 87 -4.31 -1.49 -19.53
CA SER A 87 -4.81 -2.32 -18.45
C SER A 87 -4.14 -3.68 -18.41
N TRP A 88 -4.24 -4.32 -17.24
CA TRP A 88 -3.84 -5.69 -17.04
C TRP A 88 -4.93 -6.45 -16.31
N LEU A 89 -5.11 -7.72 -16.65
CA LEU A 89 -5.98 -8.64 -15.94
C LEU A 89 -5.20 -9.88 -15.56
N ILE A 90 -5.19 -10.20 -14.26
CA ILE A 90 -4.57 -11.40 -13.71
C ILE A 90 -5.70 -12.30 -13.21
N LEU A 91 -5.89 -13.43 -13.88
CA LEU A 91 -6.77 -14.51 -13.46
C LEU A 91 -5.93 -15.51 -12.65
N VAL A 92 -6.21 -15.66 -11.37
CA VAL A 92 -5.53 -16.63 -10.50
C VAL A 92 -6.48 -17.79 -10.28
N VAL A 93 -6.07 -18.99 -10.66
CA VAL A 93 -6.86 -20.21 -10.51
C VAL A 93 -6.06 -21.27 -9.79
N ARG A 94 -6.73 -22.12 -9.00
CA ARG A 94 -6.07 -23.25 -8.36
C ARG A 94 -5.54 -24.21 -9.41
N GLU A 95 -6.40 -24.66 -10.32
CA GLU A 95 -6.03 -25.48 -11.47
C GLU A 95 -6.72 -24.98 -12.74
N ALA A 96 -5.96 -24.78 -13.82
CA ALA A 96 -6.50 -24.36 -15.11
C ALA A 96 -6.83 -25.57 -16.00
N SER A 97 -8.02 -25.58 -16.60
CA SER A 97 -8.31 -26.49 -17.70
C SER A 97 -7.45 -26.15 -18.93
N GLY A 98 -7.20 -27.16 -19.78
CA GLY A 98 -6.47 -26.95 -21.03
C GLY A 98 -7.17 -25.95 -21.95
N GLU A 99 -8.49 -26.06 -22.04
CA GLU A 99 -9.37 -25.17 -22.81
C GLU A 99 -9.25 -23.71 -22.34
N LEU A 100 -9.32 -23.46 -21.03
CA LEU A 100 -9.17 -22.11 -20.47
C LEU A 100 -7.78 -21.52 -20.78
N ALA A 101 -6.72 -22.33 -20.62
CA ALA A 101 -5.36 -21.89 -20.89
C ALA A 101 -5.16 -21.52 -22.37
N ASP A 102 -5.75 -22.29 -23.28
CA ASP A 102 -5.69 -22.03 -24.71
C ASP A 102 -6.58 -20.86 -25.13
N ALA A 103 -7.75 -20.70 -24.53
CA ALA A 103 -8.61 -19.53 -24.72
C ALA A 103 -7.86 -18.25 -24.34
N VAL A 104 -7.25 -18.19 -23.15
CA VAL A 104 -6.46 -17.02 -22.70
C VAL A 104 -5.28 -16.75 -23.63
N ARG A 105 -4.58 -17.77 -24.13
CA ARG A 105 -3.48 -17.61 -25.09
C ARG A 105 -3.91 -17.06 -26.45
N ARG A 106 -5.13 -17.37 -26.88
CA ARG A 106 -5.68 -16.92 -28.17
C ARG A 106 -6.22 -15.50 -28.12
N LEU A 107 -6.54 -14.98 -26.93
CA LEU A 107 -6.96 -13.59 -26.76
C LEU A 107 -5.88 -12.64 -27.31
N GLU A 108 -6.30 -11.69 -28.13
CA GLU A 108 -5.47 -10.64 -28.68
C GLU A 108 -6.09 -9.29 -28.35
N GLU A 109 -5.53 -8.64 -27.34
CA GLU A 109 -6.06 -7.39 -26.81
C GLU A 109 -4.94 -6.35 -26.72
N ARG A 110 -5.05 -5.29 -27.52
CA ARG A 110 -3.99 -4.27 -27.63
C ARG A 110 -3.90 -3.39 -26.38
N ALA A 111 -5.04 -3.07 -25.77
CA ALA A 111 -5.14 -2.18 -24.61
C ALA A 111 -5.16 -2.92 -23.26
N MET A 112 -5.17 -4.27 -23.27
CA MET A 112 -5.22 -5.09 -22.06
C MET A 112 -4.28 -6.29 -22.13
N GLY A 113 -3.35 -6.40 -21.18
CA GLY A 113 -2.55 -7.60 -20.99
C GLY A 113 -3.23 -8.59 -20.06
N ILE A 114 -3.58 -9.77 -20.55
CA ILE A 114 -4.29 -10.79 -19.75
C ILE A 114 -3.33 -11.93 -19.42
N ILE A 115 -3.30 -12.34 -18.15
CA ILE A 115 -2.51 -13.47 -17.68
C ILE A 115 -3.39 -14.38 -16.83
N LEU A 116 -3.32 -15.68 -17.10
CA LEU A 116 -3.85 -16.75 -16.26
C LEU A 116 -2.71 -17.38 -15.47
N VAL A 117 -2.83 -17.45 -14.15
CA VAL A 117 -1.88 -18.06 -13.22
C VAL A 117 -2.50 -19.33 -12.68
N ASP A 118 -1.89 -20.46 -13.00
CA ASP A 118 -2.26 -21.79 -12.49
C ASP A 118 -1.35 -22.11 -11.28
N CYS A 119 -1.95 -22.13 -10.11
CA CYS A 119 -1.26 -22.35 -8.84
C CYS A 119 -0.77 -23.80 -8.68
N SER A 120 -1.59 -24.80 -9.06
CA SER A 120 -1.27 -26.23 -8.97
C SER A 120 -0.09 -26.59 -9.86
N ARG A 121 -0.12 -26.14 -11.13
CA ARG A 121 0.94 -26.41 -12.10
C ARG A 121 2.12 -25.45 -12.00
N ARG A 122 2.01 -24.40 -11.16
CA ARG A 122 2.99 -23.31 -11.00
C ARG A 122 3.39 -22.70 -12.34
N LYS A 123 2.40 -22.53 -13.21
CA LYS A 123 2.56 -22.00 -14.57
C LYS A 123 1.70 -20.77 -14.75
N ALA A 124 2.06 -19.95 -15.72
CA ALA A 124 1.23 -18.84 -16.14
C ALA A 124 1.16 -18.79 -17.67
N TYR A 125 -0.01 -18.43 -18.16
CA TYR A 125 -0.39 -18.35 -19.56
C TYR A 125 -0.73 -16.90 -19.84
N ALA A 126 -0.08 -16.29 -20.83
CA ALA A 126 -0.30 -14.90 -21.19
C ALA A 126 -1.06 -14.83 -22.52
N SER A 127 -1.94 -13.83 -22.65
CA SER A 127 -2.57 -13.48 -23.92
C SER A 127 -1.54 -12.96 -24.93
N ARG A 128 -1.93 -12.96 -26.21
CA ARG A 128 -1.10 -12.36 -27.27
C ARG A 128 -1.11 -10.85 -27.09
N GLY A 129 0.06 -10.29 -26.80
CA GLY A 129 0.23 -8.86 -26.66
C GLY A 129 1.46 -8.48 -25.84
N PHE A 130 1.99 -7.29 -26.12
CA PHE A 130 3.15 -6.75 -25.43
C PHE A 130 2.89 -6.56 -23.92
N LEU A 131 1.68 -6.11 -23.56
CA LEU A 131 1.31 -5.83 -22.17
C LEU A 131 1.32 -7.10 -21.31
N ALA A 132 0.79 -8.21 -21.82
CA ALA A 132 0.77 -9.49 -21.12
C ALA A 132 2.18 -10.08 -20.97
N ALA A 133 2.99 -10.05 -22.04
CA ALA A 133 4.38 -10.50 -22.00
C ALA A 133 5.23 -9.71 -20.99
N ARG A 134 5.04 -8.39 -20.94
CA ARG A 134 5.79 -7.53 -20.01
C ARG A 134 5.38 -7.73 -18.56
N LEU A 135 4.08 -7.90 -18.29
CA LEU A 135 3.58 -8.22 -16.95
C LEU A 135 4.09 -9.59 -16.47
N LEU A 136 4.09 -10.60 -17.34
CA LEU A 136 4.60 -11.92 -16.99
C LEU A 136 6.07 -11.86 -16.55
N LYS A 137 6.88 -11.04 -17.23
CA LYS A 137 8.28 -10.79 -16.89
C LYS A 137 8.43 -10.03 -15.55
N SER A 138 7.57 -9.07 -15.26
CA SER A 138 7.66 -8.25 -14.03
C SER A 138 7.21 -8.99 -12.77
N LEU A 139 6.20 -9.87 -12.88
CA LEU A 139 5.65 -10.62 -11.74
C LEU A 139 6.66 -11.59 -11.10
N LYS A 140 7.77 -11.93 -11.79
CA LYS A 140 8.83 -12.83 -11.29
C LYS A 140 8.25 -14.09 -10.62
N LEU A 141 7.23 -14.69 -11.23
CA LEU A 141 6.40 -15.75 -10.61
C LEU A 141 7.21 -16.93 -10.06
N LYS A 142 8.36 -17.27 -10.66
CA LYS A 142 9.29 -18.28 -10.12
C LYS A 142 9.71 -17.99 -8.66
N ARG A 143 9.93 -16.70 -8.31
CA ARG A 143 10.25 -16.28 -6.94
C ARG A 143 9.01 -16.31 -6.05
N VAL A 144 7.84 -15.93 -6.59
CA VAL A 144 6.56 -15.95 -5.86
C VAL A 144 6.19 -17.37 -5.47
N PHE A 145 6.22 -18.33 -6.41
CA PHE A 145 5.98 -19.75 -6.11
C PHE A 145 7.01 -20.33 -5.12
N LYS A 146 8.28 -19.91 -5.20
CA LYS A 146 9.33 -20.31 -4.25
C LYS A 146 9.15 -19.70 -2.85
N ARG A 147 8.50 -18.53 -2.74
CA ARG A 147 8.18 -17.87 -1.47
C ARG A 147 6.86 -18.36 -0.87
N ALA A 148 5.84 -18.63 -1.68
CA ALA A 148 4.57 -19.20 -1.21
C ALA A 148 4.76 -20.56 -0.52
N GLY A 149 5.79 -21.33 -0.91
CA GLY A 149 6.18 -22.56 -0.21
C GLY A 149 7.00 -22.37 1.08
N ARG A 150 7.38 -21.14 1.45
CA ARG A 150 8.08 -20.82 2.70
C ARG A 150 7.24 -19.84 3.52
N ARG A 151 6.68 -20.32 4.63
CA ARG A 151 5.85 -19.55 5.59
C ARG A 151 6.31 -18.09 5.71
N VAL A 152 5.36 -17.19 5.51
CA VAL A 152 5.50 -15.72 5.43
C VAL A 152 5.71 -15.06 6.81
N GLU A 153 6.01 -15.82 7.86
CA GLU A 153 6.21 -15.27 9.21
C GLU A 153 7.53 -14.49 9.40
N ALA A 154 8.50 -14.62 8.48
CA ALA A 154 9.86 -14.10 8.69
C ALA A 154 10.21 -12.75 8.01
N GLU A 155 9.28 -12.11 7.29
CA GLU A 155 9.55 -10.84 6.58
C GLU A 155 8.99 -9.59 7.28
N LEU A 156 8.03 -9.70 8.21
CA LEU A 156 7.49 -8.52 8.92
C LEU A 156 8.45 -7.95 9.97
N GLY A 157 9.29 -8.77 10.61
CA GLY A 157 10.26 -8.31 11.62
C GLY A 157 11.50 -7.58 11.06
N ARG A 158 11.79 -7.71 9.75
CA ARG A 158 13.01 -7.14 9.13
C ARG A 158 12.80 -5.79 8.46
N ALA A 159 11.55 -5.38 8.22
CA ALA A 159 11.23 -4.05 7.70
C ALA A 159 11.24 -2.98 8.82
N TYR A 160 10.90 -3.38 10.05
CA TYR A 160 10.84 -2.48 11.20
C TYR A 160 12.23 -1.95 11.63
N SER A 161 13.29 -2.74 11.44
CA SER A 161 14.65 -2.37 11.90
C SER A 161 15.43 -1.47 10.93
N ARG A 162 15.10 -1.43 9.64
CA ARG A 162 15.92 -0.72 8.63
C ARG A 162 15.65 0.78 8.51
N VAL A 163 14.47 1.24 8.91
CA VAL A 163 14.09 2.67 8.77
C VAL A 163 14.01 3.35 10.13
N TYR A 164 13.56 2.63 11.18
CA TYR A 164 13.33 3.22 12.50
C TYR A 164 14.59 3.35 13.35
N VAL A 165 15.42 2.31 13.36
CA VAL A 165 16.64 2.29 14.19
C VAL A 165 17.63 3.37 13.75
N PRO A 166 17.89 3.60 12.45
CA PRO A 166 18.80 4.66 12.05
C PRO A 166 18.27 6.07 12.37
N ALA A 167 16.97 6.33 12.19
CA ALA A 167 16.39 7.64 12.48
C ALA A 167 16.38 7.96 14.00
N LEU A 168 16.07 6.96 14.83
CA LEU A 168 16.12 7.09 16.29
C LEU A 168 17.56 7.32 16.77
N VAL A 169 18.53 6.58 16.22
CA VAL A 169 19.96 6.72 16.54
C VAL A 169 20.51 8.07 16.07
N VAL A 170 20.13 8.55 14.90
CA VAL A 170 20.59 9.86 14.41
C VAL A 170 20.00 11.00 15.24
N ASN A 171 18.71 10.95 15.59
CA ASN A 171 18.11 11.97 16.45
C ASN A 171 18.65 11.94 17.89
N SER A 172 18.95 10.74 18.44
CA SER A 172 19.58 10.64 19.76
C SER A 172 21.02 11.15 19.75
N LEU A 173 21.77 10.94 18.66
CA LEU A 173 23.12 11.50 18.48
C LEU A 173 23.12 13.03 18.34
N ILE A 174 22.20 13.59 17.55
CA ILE A 174 22.09 15.06 17.37
C ILE A 174 21.70 15.74 18.69
N SER A 175 20.73 15.17 19.41
CA SER A 175 20.30 15.72 20.72
C SER A 175 21.40 15.58 21.78
N ALA A 176 22.13 14.46 21.83
CA ALA A 176 23.30 14.31 22.70
C ALA A 176 24.40 15.32 22.37
N PHE A 177 24.65 15.60 21.09
CA PHE A 177 25.65 16.58 20.67
C PHE A 177 25.28 18.02 21.07
N LEU A 178 24.05 18.45 20.80
CA LEU A 178 23.57 19.80 21.14
C LEU A 178 23.52 20.04 22.64
N MET A 179 23.15 19.01 23.41
CA MET A 179 23.04 19.11 24.86
C MET A 179 24.42 19.02 25.52
N GLY A 180 25.34 18.22 24.95
CA GLY A 180 26.74 18.16 25.38
C GLY A 180 27.48 19.47 25.14
N SER A 181 27.28 20.10 23.97
CA SER A 181 27.88 21.39 23.65
C SER A 181 27.33 22.50 24.55
N ALA A 182 26.03 22.53 24.83
CA ALA A 182 25.43 23.50 25.74
C ALA A 182 26.00 23.43 27.17
N VAL A 183 26.24 22.22 27.70
CA VAL A 183 26.79 22.07 29.05
C VAL A 183 28.29 22.39 29.09
N ILE A 184 29.06 22.07 28.04
CA ILE A 184 30.47 22.49 27.94
C ILE A 184 30.55 24.02 27.92
N ILE A 185 29.73 24.69 27.11
CA ILE A 185 29.68 26.16 27.05
C ILE A 185 29.33 26.74 28.44
N ALA A 186 28.33 26.18 29.13
CA ALA A 186 27.94 26.63 30.47
C ALA A 186 29.05 26.41 31.52
N ALA A 187 29.72 25.26 31.49
CA ALA A 187 30.83 24.94 32.40
C ALA A 187 32.06 25.84 32.16
N SER A 188 32.36 26.15 30.90
CA SER A 188 33.42 27.10 30.52
C SER A 188 33.12 28.53 30.98
N LEU A 189 31.84 28.94 30.96
CA LEU A 189 31.41 30.25 31.47
C LEU A 189 31.44 30.34 33.01
N LEU A 190 31.31 29.22 33.72
CA LEU A 190 31.24 29.16 35.19
C LEU A 190 32.55 28.73 35.88
N GLY A 191 33.60 28.40 35.13
CA GLY A 191 34.93 28.09 35.66
C GLY A 191 35.03 26.80 36.49
N ALA A 192 34.10 25.86 36.32
CA ALA A 192 34.02 24.65 37.16
C ALA A 192 34.94 23.50 36.66
N PRO A 193 35.82 22.94 37.52
CA PRO A 193 36.63 21.76 37.17
C PRO A 193 35.87 20.47 37.50
N GLY A 194 35.41 19.72 36.49
CA GLY A 194 34.80 18.40 36.71
C GLY A 194 33.88 17.90 35.60
N GLY A 195 34.43 17.57 34.44
CA GLY A 195 33.65 17.25 33.23
C GLY A 195 33.26 15.79 33.01
N ALA A 196 33.71 14.84 33.84
CA ALA A 196 33.58 13.41 33.53
C ALA A 196 32.15 12.84 33.75
N TRP A 197 31.43 13.33 34.76
CA TRP A 197 30.07 12.88 35.09
C TRP A 197 28.97 13.55 34.26
N ILE A 198 29.33 14.60 33.52
CA ILE A 198 28.41 15.40 32.72
C ILE A 198 28.00 14.65 31.45
N LEU A 199 28.95 13.94 30.81
CA LEU A 199 28.70 13.23 29.56
C LEU A 199 27.64 12.11 29.68
N PRO A 200 27.67 11.23 30.71
CA PRO A 200 26.63 10.22 30.91
C PRO A 200 25.26 10.83 31.23
N ALA A 201 25.21 11.90 32.03
CA ALA A 201 23.96 12.58 32.40
C ALA A 201 23.30 13.26 31.19
N VAL A 202 24.10 13.87 30.33
CA VAL A 202 23.64 14.46 29.06
C VAL A 202 23.15 13.37 28.10
N ALA A 203 23.86 12.24 27.98
CA ALA A 203 23.44 11.14 27.11
C ALA A 203 22.13 10.48 27.58
N LEU A 204 21.94 10.32 28.89
CA LEU A 204 20.71 9.78 29.45
C LEU A 204 19.52 10.73 29.27
N SER A 205 19.73 12.02 29.55
CA SER A 205 18.67 13.03 29.40
C SER A 205 18.29 13.29 27.95
N SER A 206 19.24 13.30 27.01
CA SER A 206 18.93 13.42 25.57
C SER A 206 18.17 12.20 25.04
N SER A 207 18.53 10.99 25.48
CA SER A 207 17.83 9.76 25.12
C SER A 207 16.41 9.72 25.70
N LEU A 208 16.23 10.18 26.94
CA LEU A 208 14.92 10.32 27.58
C LEU A 208 14.05 11.39 26.90
N ILE A 209 14.63 12.55 26.55
CA ILE A 209 13.92 13.60 25.81
C ILE A 209 13.58 13.12 24.40
N GLY A 210 14.46 12.38 23.72
CA GLY A 210 14.21 11.77 22.43
C GLY A 210 13.07 10.75 22.49
N ALA A 211 13.10 9.87 23.49
CA ALA A 211 12.04 8.89 23.73
C ALA A 211 10.71 9.56 24.09
N ALA A 212 10.71 10.57 24.97
CA ALA A 212 9.51 11.31 25.36
C ALA A 212 8.95 12.13 24.20
N SER A 213 9.81 12.79 23.41
CA SER A 213 9.41 13.54 22.21
C SER A 213 8.80 12.59 21.18
N TYR A 214 9.38 11.42 21.00
CA TYR A 214 8.81 10.37 20.15
C TYR A 214 7.44 9.91 20.66
N LEU A 215 7.34 9.61 21.96
CA LEU A 215 6.11 9.13 22.59
C LEU A 215 4.97 10.17 22.52
N LEU A 216 5.30 11.45 22.71
CA LEU A 216 4.34 12.54 22.81
C LEU A 216 3.99 13.19 21.48
N LEU A 217 4.94 13.28 20.53
CA LEU A 217 4.77 14.03 19.28
C LEU A 217 4.62 13.13 18.05
N GLN A 218 5.00 11.85 18.10
CA GLN A 218 5.05 11.02 16.90
C GLN A 218 4.26 9.72 16.98
N HIS A 219 3.87 9.22 18.16
CA HIS A 219 3.03 8.02 18.21
C HIS A 219 1.65 8.25 17.62
N PRO A 220 1.34 7.60 16.50
CA PRO A 220 0.00 7.61 15.98
C PRO A 220 -0.83 6.60 16.75
N SER A 221 -1.98 7.02 17.26
CA SER A 221 -2.96 6.10 17.84
C SER A 221 -4.21 6.10 16.98
N ILE A 222 -4.66 4.89 16.64
CA ILE A 222 -5.88 4.66 15.89
C ILE A 222 -6.86 4.02 16.87
N LEU A 223 -7.93 4.73 17.17
CA LEU A 223 -9.07 4.19 17.90
C LEU A 223 -10.20 3.94 16.91
N LEU A 224 -10.51 2.67 16.67
CA LEU A 224 -11.65 2.26 15.85
C LEU A 224 -12.81 1.93 16.80
N THR A 225 -13.95 2.55 16.59
CA THR A 225 -15.20 2.29 17.32
C THR A 225 -16.26 1.85 16.32
N GLU A 226 -17.38 1.29 16.78
CA GLU A 226 -18.46 0.88 15.88
C GLU A 226 -19.11 2.06 15.13
N GLN A 227 -19.07 3.28 15.71
CA GLN A 227 -19.71 4.46 15.12
C GLN A 227 -18.77 5.28 14.23
N GLY A 228 -17.45 5.16 14.44
CA GLY A 228 -16.45 5.94 13.71
C GLY A 228 -15.02 5.62 14.10
N PHE A 229 -14.10 6.49 13.69
CA PHE A 229 -12.68 6.36 13.98
C PHE A 229 -12.12 7.66 14.52
N THR A 230 -11.13 7.54 15.39
CA THR A 230 -10.28 8.65 15.82
C THR A 230 -8.84 8.30 15.51
N VAL A 231 -8.20 9.13 14.70
CA VAL A 231 -6.79 8.99 14.33
C VAL A 231 -6.05 10.17 14.93
N LYS A 232 -5.13 9.89 15.85
CA LYS A 232 -4.17 10.87 16.34
C LYS A 232 -2.86 10.63 15.60
N VAL A 233 -2.32 11.65 14.94
CA VAL A 233 -0.96 11.63 14.39
C VAL A 233 -0.24 12.85 14.97
N GLY A 234 0.63 12.61 15.96
CA GLY A 234 1.26 13.66 16.74
C GLY A 234 0.25 14.58 17.43
N ARG A 235 0.28 15.88 17.09
CA ARG A 235 -0.65 16.89 17.65
C ARG A 235 -2.01 16.93 16.92
N SER A 236 -2.09 16.39 15.72
CA SER A 236 -3.31 16.42 14.92
C SER A 236 -4.22 15.25 15.31
N ARG A 237 -5.46 15.56 15.68
CA ARG A 237 -6.50 14.57 15.96
C ARG A 237 -7.61 14.70 14.92
N PHE A 238 -7.80 13.65 14.15
CA PHE A 238 -8.88 13.53 13.16
C PHE A 238 -9.94 12.59 13.69
N ARG A 239 -11.21 13.00 13.62
CA ARG A 239 -12.35 12.17 13.97
C ARG A 239 -13.29 12.06 12.78
N GLY A 240 -13.63 10.84 12.40
CA GLY A 240 -14.54 10.57 11.30
C GLY A 240 -15.62 9.56 11.71
N LEU A 241 -16.77 9.63 11.04
CA LEU A 241 -17.87 8.68 11.22
C LEU A 241 -17.91 7.73 10.02
N TRP A 242 -18.12 6.43 10.25
CA TRP A 242 -18.15 5.44 9.17
C TRP A 242 -19.25 5.71 8.15
N LYS A 243 -20.41 6.23 8.60
CA LYS A 243 -21.53 6.63 7.74
C LYS A 243 -21.17 7.67 6.68
N LYS A 244 -20.18 8.53 6.97
CA LYS A 244 -19.71 9.56 6.04
C LYS A 244 -18.62 9.05 5.09
N CYS A 245 -18.14 7.83 5.28
CA CYS A 245 -17.14 7.20 4.44
C CYS A 245 -17.79 6.41 3.31
N ARG A 246 -17.36 6.70 2.09
CA ARG A 246 -17.73 6.02 0.86
C ARG A 246 -16.97 4.70 0.66
N ARG A 247 -15.68 4.67 0.99
CA ARG A 247 -14.83 3.48 0.83
C ARG A 247 -13.50 3.62 1.58
N ALA A 248 -12.79 2.52 1.74
CA ALA A 248 -11.41 2.48 2.20
C ALA A 248 -10.53 1.82 1.12
N SER A 249 -9.34 2.36 0.85
CA SER A 249 -8.35 1.76 -0.05
C SER A 249 -6.96 1.76 0.58
N VAL A 250 -6.07 0.91 0.09
CA VAL A 250 -4.64 1.00 0.42
C VAL A 250 -4.00 1.90 -0.61
N VAL A 251 -3.30 2.93 -0.16
CA VAL A 251 -2.64 3.93 -1.00
C VAL A 251 -1.15 3.90 -0.72
N ARG A 252 -0.35 4.04 -1.76
CA ARG A 252 1.10 4.21 -1.62
C ARG A 252 1.46 5.67 -1.84
N PHE A 253 2.10 6.28 -0.85
CA PHE A 253 2.60 7.64 -0.94
C PHE A 253 4.05 7.67 -0.44
N ASP A 254 4.95 8.25 -1.24
CA ASP A 254 6.38 8.38 -0.91
C ASP A 254 7.04 7.07 -0.42
N GLY A 255 6.76 5.97 -1.13
CA GLY A 255 7.28 4.65 -0.81
C GLY A 255 6.61 3.92 0.36
N SER A 256 5.82 4.62 1.19
CA SER A 256 5.14 4.06 2.37
C SER A 256 3.67 3.72 2.09
N LEU A 257 3.13 2.74 2.83
CA LEU A 257 1.73 2.31 2.72
C LEU A 257 0.84 3.07 3.71
N TYR A 258 -0.31 3.51 3.20
CA TYR A 258 -1.37 4.19 3.92
C TYR A 258 -2.70 3.47 3.69
N VAL A 259 -3.60 3.53 4.66
CA VAL A 259 -5.03 3.25 4.41
C VAL A 259 -5.75 4.58 4.27
N ARG A 260 -6.33 4.83 3.09
CA ARG A 260 -7.10 6.03 2.79
C ARG A 260 -8.59 5.77 2.98
N PHE A 261 -9.22 6.59 3.80
CA PHE A 261 -10.68 6.64 3.94
C PHE A 261 -11.24 7.76 3.07
N TYR A 262 -12.12 7.41 2.13
CA TYR A 262 -12.78 8.35 1.24
C TYR A 262 -14.10 8.76 1.87
N GLY A 263 -14.19 9.98 2.41
CA GLY A 263 -15.44 10.57 2.89
C GLY A 263 -15.66 11.97 2.34
N ALA A 264 -16.30 12.85 3.12
CA ALA A 264 -16.33 14.29 2.83
C ALA A 264 -14.92 14.91 2.87
N GLN A 265 -14.03 14.34 3.67
CA GLN A 265 -12.60 14.64 3.69
C GLN A 265 -11.83 13.33 3.46
N LEU A 266 -10.68 13.44 2.78
CA LEU A 266 -9.74 12.34 2.59
C LEU A 266 -8.88 12.22 3.84
N VAL A 267 -8.90 11.04 4.47
CA VAL A 267 -8.08 10.77 5.65
C VAL A 267 -7.12 9.64 5.33
N ASP A 268 -5.81 9.94 5.42
CA ASP A 268 -4.74 8.98 5.17
C ASP A 268 -4.13 8.52 6.48
N ILE A 269 -4.19 7.21 6.73
CA ILE A 269 -3.65 6.60 7.94
C ILE A 269 -2.32 5.92 7.61
N PRO A 270 -1.19 6.36 8.19
CA PRO A 270 0.11 5.75 7.94
C PRO A 270 0.20 4.39 8.65
N VAL A 271 0.12 3.30 7.87
CA VAL A 271 0.01 1.96 8.45
C VAL A 271 1.33 1.48 9.06
N TYR A 272 2.45 1.87 8.45
CA TYR A 272 3.81 1.60 8.94
C TYR A 272 4.05 2.15 10.36
N MET A 273 3.29 3.17 10.72
CA MET A 273 3.42 3.95 11.95
C MET A 273 2.55 3.37 13.07
N ALA A 274 1.46 2.69 12.70
CA ALA A 274 0.54 2.03 13.62
C ALA A 274 0.91 0.56 13.92
N GLY A 275 1.88 -0.01 13.18
CA GLY A 275 2.29 -1.41 13.35
C GLY A 275 1.22 -2.44 12.95
N VAL A 276 0.22 -2.02 12.17
CA VAL A 276 -0.88 -2.87 11.71
C VAL A 276 -0.63 -3.29 10.26
N ASP A 277 -1.16 -4.43 9.82
CA ASP A 277 -1.16 -4.79 8.40
C ASP A 277 -2.12 -3.87 7.61
N ALA A 278 -1.64 -3.34 6.49
CA ALA A 278 -2.39 -2.35 5.70
C ALA A 278 -3.67 -2.93 5.09
N PHE A 279 -3.63 -4.20 4.70
CA PHE A 279 -4.78 -4.87 4.11
C PHE A 279 -5.79 -5.25 5.19
N ALA A 280 -5.34 -5.76 6.33
CA ALA A 280 -6.20 -6.07 7.48
C ALA A 280 -6.94 -4.83 8.00
N LEU A 281 -6.24 -3.70 8.16
CA LEU A 281 -6.86 -2.45 8.58
C LEU A 281 -7.90 -1.96 7.57
N ARG A 282 -7.62 -2.09 6.27
CA ARG A 282 -8.55 -1.72 5.20
C ARG A 282 -9.77 -2.64 5.16
N ASP A 283 -9.60 -3.95 5.32
CA ASP A 283 -10.68 -4.94 5.35
C ASP A 283 -11.62 -4.67 6.55
N LEU A 284 -11.06 -4.42 7.74
CA LEU A 284 -11.83 -4.04 8.92
C LEU A 284 -12.61 -2.73 8.70
N ALA A 285 -11.97 -1.71 8.15
CA ALA A 285 -12.64 -0.44 7.85
C ALA A 285 -13.74 -0.60 6.79
N ALA A 286 -13.52 -1.40 5.75
CA ALA A 286 -14.53 -1.69 4.73
C ALA A 286 -15.77 -2.37 5.34
N MET A 287 -15.57 -3.36 6.22
CA MET A 287 -16.64 -4.02 6.95
C MET A 287 -17.45 -3.02 7.80
N LEU A 288 -16.78 -2.16 8.56
CA LEU A 288 -17.45 -1.15 9.41
C LEU A 288 -18.22 -0.11 8.59
N ILE A 289 -17.68 0.31 7.44
CA ILE A 289 -18.38 1.19 6.50
C ILE A 289 -19.66 0.52 5.99
N GLU A 290 -19.57 -0.74 5.56
CA GLU A 290 -20.72 -1.47 5.02
C GLU A 290 -21.80 -1.70 6.09
N ARG A 291 -21.41 -2.14 7.29
CA ARG A 291 -22.32 -2.32 8.43
C ARG A 291 -23.06 -1.02 8.76
N SER A 292 -22.34 0.09 8.82
CA SER A 292 -22.94 1.41 9.11
C SER A 292 -23.95 1.89 8.07
N ARG A 293 -23.91 1.34 6.84
CA ARG A 293 -24.92 1.62 5.80
C ARG A 293 -26.17 0.78 5.96
N ARG A 294 -26.02 -0.52 6.29
CA ARG A 294 -27.17 -1.40 6.53
C ARG A 294 -28.03 -0.87 7.68
N ASP A 295 -27.40 -0.43 8.76
CA ASP A 295 -28.09 0.17 9.91
C ASP A 295 -28.85 1.47 9.56
N VAL A 296 -28.48 2.18 8.49
CA VAL A 296 -29.21 3.37 8.02
C VAL A 296 -30.43 2.97 7.20
N VAL A 297 -30.29 1.94 6.36
CA VAL A 297 -31.39 1.45 5.52
C VAL A 297 -32.48 0.80 6.39
N GLU A 298 -32.11 -0.03 7.37
CA GLU A 298 -33.07 -0.67 8.28
C GLU A 298 -33.86 0.35 9.12
N ARG A 299 -33.25 1.47 9.50
CA ARG A 299 -33.93 2.55 10.23
C ARG A 299 -34.84 3.43 9.36
N GLN A 300 -34.66 3.44 8.04
CA GLN A 300 -35.53 4.17 7.12
C GLN A 300 -36.70 3.31 6.60
N VAL A 301 -36.57 1.99 6.64
CA VAL A 301 -37.64 1.06 6.25
C VAL A 301 -38.53 0.70 7.45
N GLY A 302 -38.03 0.87 8.68
CA GLY A 302 -38.79 0.66 9.92
C GLY A 302 -39.49 1.91 10.49
N SER A 303 -39.60 3.00 9.72
CA SER A 303 -40.32 4.25 10.07
C SER A 303 -41.39 4.55 9.05
#